data_AF-A0A0J7K025-F1
#
_entry.id   AF-A0A0J7K025-F1
#
_cell.length_a   1.000
_cell.length_b   1.000
_cell.length_c   1.000
_cell.angle_alpha   90.00
_cell.angle_beta   90.00
_cell.angle_gamma   90.00
#
_symmetry.space_group_name_H-M   'P 1'
#
loop_
_entity.id
_entity.type
_entity.pdbx_description
1 polymer ?
#
loop_
_entity_poly.entity_id
_entity_poly.type
_entity_poly.pdbx_seq_one_letter_code
_entity_poly.pdbx_strand_id
1 'polypeptide(L)'
;MRNNIVYKISCNECNASYVGQTSRLLKTRINEHKNHIRRNITQHSVLTDHRLKNYEFTWDKVEVLDEERIYGKRLMSEIIFIKRQTNSLNLQSDTENLHHAYLTLVENLPKI
;
A
#
# COMPACT_ATOMS: atom_id res chain seq x y z
N MET A 1 -19.90 0.02 0.59
CA MET A 1 -18.53 -0.37 0.99
C MET A 1 -17.77 -0.77 -0.27
N ARG A 2 -16.50 -0.38 -0.45
CA ARG A 2 -15.75 -0.59 -1.70
C ARG A 2 -14.88 -1.86 -1.64
N ASN A 3 -14.73 -2.55 -2.76
CA ASN A 3 -13.85 -3.71 -2.98
C ASN A 3 -13.17 -3.59 -4.35
N ASN A 4 -12.19 -4.45 -4.64
CA ASN A 4 -11.43 -4.41 -5.90
C ASN A 4 -10.74 -3.06 -6.13
N ILE A 5 -10.04 -2.58 -5.11
CA ILE A 5 -9.45 -1.24 -5.10
C ILE A 5 -7.95 -1.30 -4.82
N VAL A 6 -7.28 -0.22 -5.22
CA VAL A 6 -5.95 0.17 -4.73
C VAL A 6 -6.17 1.27 -3.68
N TYR A 7 -5.52 1.17 -2.53
CA TYR A 7 -5.68 2.09 -1.42
C TYR A 7 -4.32 2.55 -0.86
N LYS A 8 -4.32 3.70 -0.19
CA LYS A 8 -3.16 4.30 0.48
C LYS A 8 -3.44 4.47 1.97
N ILE A 9 -2.46 4.07 2.78
CA ILE A 9 -2.42 4.32 4.22
C ILE A 9 -1.24 5.27 4.48
N SER A 10 -1.52 6.45 5.01
CA SER A 10 -0.52 7.47 5.31
C SER A 10 -0.12 7.41 6.79
N CYS A 11 1.15 7.71 7.06
CA CYS A 11 1.67 7.95 8.41
C CYS A 11 1.25 9.34 8.89
N ASN A 12 0.94 9.51 10.18
CA ASN A 12 0.54 10.79 10.75
C ASN A 12 1.74 11.70 11.05
N GLU A 13 2.89 11.12 11.33
CA GLU A 13 4.06 11.83 11.87
C GLU A 13 5.19 11.99 10.83
N CYS A 14 5.12 11.31 9.69
CA CYS A 14 6.09 11.48 8.60
C CYS A 14 5.43 11.32 7.22
N ASN A 15 6.13 11.72 6.16
CA ASN A 15 5.63 11.65 4.78
C ASN A 15 5.62 10.20 4.20
N ALA A 16 5.73 9.18 5.05
CA ALA A 16 5.73 7.79 4.60
C ALA A 16 4.30 7.30 4.32
N SER A 17 4.16 6.41 3.34
CA SER A 17 2.87 5.79 3.04
C SER A 17 3.02 4.36 2.54
N TYR A 18 1.99 3.57 2.75
CA TYR A 18 1.85 2.22 2.22
C TYR A 18 0.72 2.18 1.21
N VAL A 19 1.00 1.60 0.04
CA VAL A 19 -0.02 1.33 -0.99
C VAL A 19 -0.26 -0.17 -1.05
N GLY A 20 -1.53 -0.56 -1.09
CA GLY A 20 -1.90 -1.96 -1.27
C GLY A 20 -3.16 -2.11 -2.10
N GLN A 21 -3.40 -3.30 -2.63
CA GLN A 21 -4.67 -3.66 -3.25
C GLN A 21 -5.49 -4.66 -2.44
N THR A 22 -6.79 -4.72 -2.71
CA THR A 22 -7.64 -5.78 -2.19
C THR A 22 -8.84 -6.09 -3.09
N SER A 23 -9.16 -7.38 -3.24
CA SER A 23 -10.47 -7.83 -3.77
C SER A 23 -11.55 -7.92 -2.68
N ARG A 24 -11.15 -7.90 -1.39
CA ARG A 24 -12.08 -7.89 -0.25
C ARG A 24 -12.65 -6.49 -0.05
N LEU A 25 -13.61 -6.36 0.87
CA LEU A 25 -14.03 -5.05 1.34
C LEU A 25 -12.86 -4.33 2.00
N LEU A 26 -12.67 -3.04 1.69
CA LEU A 26 -11.59 -2.22 2.26
C LEU A 26 -11.55 -2.33 3.79
N LYS A 27 -12.72 -2.19 4.44
CA LYS A 27 -12.86 -2.28 5.90
C LYS A 27 -12.29 -3.59 6.47
N THR A 28 -12.51 -4.71 5.78
CA THR A 28 -11.97 -6.02 6.18
C THR A 28 -10.45 -6.01 6.09
N ARG A 29 -9.88 -5.52 4.99
CA ARG A 29 -8.42 -5.45 4.79
C ARG A 29 -7.74 -4.56 5.83
N ILE A 30 -8.32 -3.40 6.15
CA ILE A 30 -7.82 -2.50 7.19
C ILE A 30 -7.85 -3.16 8.58
N ASN A 31 -8.92 -3.90 8.89
CA ASN A 31 -9.00 -4.64 10.16
C ASN A 31 -7.96 -5.77 10.24
N GLU A 32 -7.65 -6.45 9.14
CA GLU A 32 -6.57 -7.45 9.10
C GLU A 32 -5.23 -6.82 9.46
N HIS A 33 -4.88 -5.66 8.87
CA HIS A 33 -3.65 -4.93 9.20
C HIS A 33 -3.58 -4.54 10.67
N LYS A 34 -4.66 -3.93 11.20
CA LYS A 34 -4.75 -3.57 12.63
C LYS A 34 -4.57 -4.78 13.55
N ASN A 35 -5.23 -5.90 13.21
CA ASN A 35 -5.12 -7.14 13.97
C ASN A 35 -3.71 -7.73 13.90
N HIS A 36 -3.05 -7.66 12.74
CA HIS A 36 -1.69 -8.14 12.56
C HIS A 36 -0.71 -7.38 13.45
N ILE A 37 -0.82 -6.06 13.47
CA ILE A 37 -0.02 -5.19 14.34
C ILE A 37 -0.28 -5.50 15.82
N ARG A 38 -1.54 -5.70 16.23
CA ARG A 38 -1.90 -6.00 17.63
C ARG A 38 -1.34 -7.34 18.13
N ARG A 39 -1.21 -8.34 17.25
CA ARG A 39 -0.86 -9.71 17.65
C ARG A 39 0.61 -9.91 18.04
N ASN A 40 1.46 -8.89 17.95
CA ASN A 40 2.89 -8.92 18.31
C ASN A 40 3.60 -10.24 17.93
N ILE A 41 3.39 -10.67 16.69
CA ILE A 41 3.99 -11.90 16.17
C ILE A 41 5.41 -11.61 15.68
N THR A 42 6.26 -12.64 15.65
CA THR A 42 7.68 -12.55 15.23
C THR A 42 7.87 -12.18 13.75
N GLN A 43 6.84 -12.36 12.91
CA GLN A 43 6.86 -11.96 11.50
C GLN A 43 6.12 -10.63 11.33
N HIS A 44 6.86 -9.54 11.43
CA HIS A 44 6.30 -8.20 11.27
C HIS A 44 5.98 -7.89 9.80
N SER A 45 4.89 -7.15 9.58
CA SER A 45 4.64 -6.49 8.29
C SER A 45 5.37 -5.15 8.26
N VAL A 46 5.60 -4.59 7.07
CA VAL A 46 6.19 -3.25 6.92
C VAL A 46 5.43 -2.17 7.70
N LEU A 47 4.10 -2.30 7.79
CA LEU A 47 3.27 -1.43 8.63
C LEU A 47 3.58 -1.62 10.12
N THR A 48 3.77 -2.86 10.57
CA THR A 48 4.13 -3.17 11.96
C THR A 48 5.51 -2.62 12.30
N ASP A 49 6.51 -2.84 11.45
CA ASP A 49 7.88 -2.35 11.65
C ASP A 49 7.95 -0.83 11.70
N HIS A 50 7.18 -0.16 10.83
CA HIS A 50 7.08 1.29 10.85
C HIS A 50 6.43 1.79 12.14
N ARG A 51 5.35 1.13 12.59
CA ARG A 51 4.66 1.53 13.82
C ARG A 51 5.50 1.35 15.08
N LEU A 52 6.32 0.30 15.15
CA LEU A 52 7.25 0.05 16.26
C LEU A 52 8.30 1.17 16.46
N LYS A 53 8.49 2.03 15.46
CA LYS A 53 9.32 3.24 15.55
C LYS A 53 8.57 4.45 16.16
N ASN A 54 7.44 4.22 16.83
CA ASN A 54 6.54 5.22 17.42
C ASN A 54 5.85 6.14 16.40
N TYR A 55 5.55 5.60 15.22
CA TYR A 55 4.73 6.26 14.20
C TYR A 55 3.35 5.63 14.14
N GLU A 56 2.28 6.39 13.93
CA GLU A 56 0.90 5.90 13.85
C GLU A 56 0.27 6.21 12.48
N PHE A 57 -0.64 5.35 12.03
CA PHE A 57 -1.29 5.52 10.74
C PHE A 57 -2.66 6.19 10.84
N THR A 58 -3.07 6.92 9.79
CA THR A 58 -4.41 7.49 9.66
C THR A 58 -5.43 6.45 9.22
N TRP A 59 -5.81 5.55 10.13
CA TRP A 59 -6.68 4.41 9.80
C TRP A 59 -8.12 4.76 9.40
N ASP A 60 -8.59 5.95 9.75
CA ASP A 60 -9.91 6.49 9.44
C ASP A 60 -9.96 7.24 8.10
N LYS A 61 -8.81 7.64 7.56
CA LYS A 61 -8.69 8.40 6.30
C LYS A 61 -7.91 7.63 5.24
N VAL A 62 -8.15 6.33 5.14
CA VAL A 62 -7.57 5.51 4.07
C VAL A 62 -8.11 5.99 2.72
N GLU A 63 -7.21 6.38 1.84
CA GLU A 63 -7.54 6.91 0.52
C GLU A 63 -7.72 5.77 -0.47
N VAL A 64 -8.72 5.87 -1.34
CA VAL A 64 -8.88 4.97 -2.49
C VAL A 64 -8.26 5.64 -3.70
N LEU A 65 -7.21 5.03 -4.23
CA LEU A 65 -6.44 5.56 -5.35
C LEU A 65 -7.02 5.13 -6.70
N ASP A 66 -7.58 3.91 -6.76
CA ASP A 66 -8.17 3.34 -7.97
C ASP A 66 -9.18 2.23 -7.64
N GLU A 67 -10.09 1.94 -8.55
CA GLU A 67 -11.06 0.83 -8.50
C GLU A 67 -10.99 0.03 -9.81
N GLU A 68 -10.45 -1.18 -9.74
CA GLU A 68 -10.21 -2.03 -10.91
C GLU A 68 -10.52 -3.49 -10.54
N ARG A 69 -11.49 -4.09 -11.24
CA ARG A 69 -12.00 -5.44 -10.95
C ARG A 69 -11.05 -6.52 -11.43
N ILE A 70 -10.38 -6.29 -12.56
CA ILE A 70 -9.48 -7.24 -13.18
C ILE A 70 -8.18 -7.30 -12.37
N TYR A 71 -7.89 -8.45 -11.77
CA TYR A 71 -6.75 -8.63 -10.87
C TYR A 71 -5.42 -8.18 -11.49
N GLY A 72 -5.11 -8.60 -12.72
CA GLY A 72 -3.85 -8.22 -13.38
C GLY A 72 -3.71 -6.71 -13.60
N LYS A 73 -4.80 -6.03 -13.97
CA LYS A 73 -4.80 -4.56 -14.10
C LYS A 73 -4.68 -3.88 -12.74
N ARG A 74 -5.30 -4.43 -11.71
CA ARG A 74 -5.20 -3.93 -10.33
C ARG A 74 -3.79 -4.08 -9.76
N LEU A 75 -3.08 -5.17 -10.06
CA LEU A 75 -1.66 -5.32 -9.71
C LEU A 75 -0.80 -4.25 -10.40
N MET A 76 -1.04 -4.01 -11.69
CA MET A 76 -0.33 -2.94 -12.42
C MET A 76 -0.62 -1.56 -11.80
N SER A 77 -1.88 -1.30 -11.46
CA SER A 77 -2.30 -0.06 -10.78
C SER A 77 -1.61 0.09 -9.42
N GLU A 78 -1.57 -0.96 -8.61
CA GLU A 78 -0.84 -0.99 -7.33
C GLU A 78 0.64 -0.63 -7.52
N ILE A 79 1.34 -1.25 -8.46
CA ILE A 79 2.76 -0.96 -8.73
C ILE A 79 2.96 0.50 -9.16
N ILE A 80 2.11 1.02 -10.05
CA ILE A 80 2.16 2.42 -10.48
C ILE A 80 2.03 3.35 -9.28
N PHE A 81 1.05 3.10 -8.41
CA PHE A 81 0.85 3.92 -7.22
C PHE A 81 1.96 3.77 -6.17
N ILE A 82 2.53 2.58 -5.97
CA ILE A 82 3.71 2.38 -5.12
C ILE A 82 4.87 3.24 -5.61
N LYS A 83 5.20 3.16 -6.90
CA LYS A 83 6.34 3.87 -7.50
C LYS A 83 6.15 5.38 -7.54
N ARG A 84 4.92 5.85 -7.49
CA ARG A 84 4.61 7.29 -7.39
C ARG A 84 4.69 7.82 -5.98
N GLN A 85 4.75 7.00 -4.92
CA GLN A 85 4.91 7.56 -3.56
C GLN A 85 6.28 8.21 -3.40
N THR A 86 6.30 9.35 -2.70
CA THR A 86 7.55 10.04 -2.36
C THR A 86 8.39 9.24 -1.36
N ASN A 87 7.76 8.62 -0.36
CA ASN A 87 8.41 7.78 0.65
C ASN A 87 7.55 6.53 0.89
N SER A 88 7.74 5.52 0.05
CA SER A 88 6.96 4.27 0.13
C SER A 88 7.48 3.34 1.23
N LEU A 89 6.56 2.74 1.98
CA LEU A 89 6.84 1.67 2.94
C LEU A 89 6.82 0.27 2.31
N ASN A 90 6.33 0.14 1.08
CA ASN A 90 6.28 -1.13 0.36
C ASN A 90 7.68 -1.73 0.16
N LEU A 91 7.76 -3.05 0.10
CA LEU A 91 9.01 -3.75 -0.19
C LEU A 91 9.32 -3.68 -1.69
N GLN A 92 10.60 -3.75 -2.07
CA GLN A 92 10.99 -3.79 -3.49
C GLN A 92 10.33 -4.97 -4.22
N SER A 93 10.20 -6.11 -3.52
CA SER A 93 9.53 -7.32 -3.99
C SER A 93 8.05 -7.14 -4.32
N ASP A 94 7.39 -6.10 -3.80
CA ASP A 94 6.01 -5.76 -4.17
C ASP A 94 5.92 -5.25 -5.63
N THR A 95 7.06 -4.92 -6.27
CA THR A 95 7.13 -4.34 -7.62
C THR A 95 7.95 -5.16 -8.63
N GLU A 96 8.55 -6.28 -8.21
CA GLU A 96 9.50 -7.06 -9.03
C GLU A 96 8.88 -7.73 -10.25
N ASN A 97 7.56 -7.96 -10.24
CA ASN A 97 6.86 -8.59 -11.37
C ASN A 97 6.69 -7.66 -12.59
N LEU A 98 7.10 -6.39 -12.50
CA LEU A 98 7.01 -5.44 -13.60
C LEU A 98 8.24 -5.53 -14.50
N HIS A 99 8.03 -5.84 -15.79
CA HIS A 99 9.10 -5.89 -16.77
C HIS A 99 9.83 -4.53 -16.89
N HIS A 100 11.16 -4.57 -17.01
CA HIS A 100 12.03 -3.39 -16.93
C HIS A 100 11.65 -2.24 -17.89
N ALA A 101 11.19 -2.56 -19.10
CA ALA A 101 10.75 -1.56 -20.07
C ALA A 101 9.62 -0.66 -19.53
N TYR A 102 8.75 -1.19 -18.67
CA TYR A 102 7.68 -0.42 -18.02
C TYR A 102 8.14 0.26 -16.73
N LEU A 103 9.17 -0.25 -16.04
CA LEU A 103 9.72 0.39 -14.84
C LEU A 103 10.16 1.82 -15.13
N THR A 104 10.93 2.02 -16.21
CA THR A 104 11.40 3.36 -16.61
C THR A 104 10.25 4.32 -16.86
N LEU A 105 9.16 3.87 -17.48
CA LEU A 105 7.99 4.72 -17.73
C LEU A 105 7.29 5.11 -16.42
N VAL A 106 7.13 4.15 -15.52
CA VAL A 106 6.44 4.36 -14.24
C VAL A 106 7.26 5.24 -13.30
N GLU A 107 8.59 5.12 -13.30
CA GLU A 107 9.48 5.90 -12.43
C GLU A 107 9.55 7.38 -12.82
N ASN A 108 9.29 7.70 -14.09
CA ASN A 108 9.20 9.07 -14.59
C ASN A 108 7.84 9.76 -14.31
N LEU A 109 6.86 9.03 -13.75
CA LEU A 109 5.58 9.63 -13.40
C LEU A 109 5.71 10.60 -12.22
N PRO A 110 4.91 11.68 -12.18
CA PRO A 110 4.89 12.60 -11.05
C PRO A 110 4.60 11.88 -9.74
N LYS A 111 5.41 12.20 -8.72
CA LYS A 111 5.23 11.67 -7.36
C LYS A 111 3.96 12.23 -6.71
N ILE A 112 3.39 11.45 -5.80
CA ILE A 112 2.19 11.74 -4.98
C ILE A 112 2.42 11.31 -3.52
#